data_AF-A0A9X7HDI3-F1
#
_entry.id   AF-A0A9X7HDI3-F1
#
_cell.length_a   1.000
_cell.length_b   1.000
_cell.length_c   1.000
_cell.angle_alpha   90.00
_cell.angle_beta   90.00
_cell.angle_gamma   90.00
#
_symmetry.space_group_name_H-M   'P 1'
#
loop_
_entity.id
_entity.type
_entity.pdbx_description
1 polymer ?
#
loop_
_entity_poly.entity_id
_entity_poly.type
_entity_poly.pdbx_seq_one_letter_code
_entity_poly.pdbx_strand_id
1 'polypeptide(L)'
;MKIDFYFPIVTDKAWENVRNQLVVSRVNSGFPYIVVQEGDYLKNGELYLKHSYENMELDVEKVMPYIHQLWGRGVHLEKNIENKSVLFSYDGKNIHRKYI
;
A
#
# COMPACT_ATOMS: atom_id res chain seq x y z
N MET A 1 -15.64 -13.74 -29.85
CA MET A 1 -15.39 -12.34 -29.46
C MET A 1 -13.95 -12.26 -28.98
N LYS A 2 -13.03 -11.78 -29.82
CA LYS A 2 -11.62 -11.52 -29.45
C LYS A 2 -11.56 -10.13 -28.84
N ILE A 3 -10.94 -10.00 -27.68
CA ILE A 3 -10.57 -8.70 -27.12
C ILE A 3 -9.06 -8.74 -26.99
N ASP A 4 -8.39 -8.09 -27.94
CA ASP A 4 -6.96 -7.84 -27.89
C ASP A 4 -6.73 -6.63 -26.98
N PHE A 5 -6.10 -6.85 -25.82
CA PHE A 5 -5.60 -5.76 -25.00
C PHE A 5 -4.18 -5.43 -25.44
N TYR A 6 -4.06 -4.32 -26.16
CA TYR A 6 -2.80 -3.64 -26.42
C TYR A 6 -2.24 -3.19 -25.07
N PHE A 7 -1.13 -3.78 -24.61
CA PHE A 7 -0.40 -3.25 -23.46
C PHE A 7 0.54 -2.15 -23.98
N PRO A 8 0.25 -0.85 -23.73
CA PRO A 8 1.24 0.18 -23.98
C PRO A 8 2.40 0.00 -23.00
N ILE A 9 3.58 0.33 -23.49
CA ILE A 9 4.87 0.29 -22.81
C ILE A 9 4.76 1.03 -21.47
N VAL A 10 5.12 0.36 -20.37
CA VAL A 10 5.00 0.89 -19.00
C VAL A 10 6.06 1.97 -18.78
N THR A 11 5.62 3.22 -18.73
CA THR A 11 6.35 4.33 -18.11
C THR A 11 5.39 5.12 -17.22
N ASP A 12 5.71 5.18 -15.91
CA ASP A 12 5.28 6.15 -14.88
C ASP A 12 3.98 6.01 -14.05
N LYS A 13 3.17 4.94 -14.11
CA LYS A 13 1.93 4.87 -13.29
C LYS A 13 1.64 3.53 -12.59
N ALA A 14 2.65 2.73 -12.28
CA ALA A 14 2.46 1.43 -11.62
C ALA A 14 1.73 1.54 -10.25
N TRP A 15 1.96 2.62 -9.51
CA TRP A 15 1.31 2.86 -8.20
C TRP A 15 -0.19 3.14 -8.34
N GLU A 16 -0.64 3.67 -9.48
CA GLU A 16 -2.07 3.88 -9.76
C GLU A 16 -2.80 2.54 -9.89
N ASN A 17 -2.16 1.52 -10.45
CA ASN A 17 -2.73 0.17 -10.52
C ASN A 17 -2.84 -0.47 -9.13
N VAL A 18 -1.81 -0.37 -8.29
CA VAL A 18 -1.86 -0.86 -6.91
C VAL A 18 -2.95 -0.12 -6.13
N ARG A 19 -2.99 1.21 -6.24
CA ARG A 19 -4.07 2.03 -5.65
C ARG A 19 -5.43 1.56 -6.14
N ASN A 20 -5.61 1.35 -7.43
CA ASN A 20 -6.89 0.90 -7.99
C ASN A 20 -7.27 -0.49 -7.45
N GLN A 21 -6.33 -1.42 -7.28
CA GLN A 21 -6.63 -2.72 -6.67
C GLN A 21 -7.00 -2.61 -5.18
N LEU A 22 -6.33 -1.72 -4.43
CA LEU A 22 -6.70 -1.41 -3.05
C LEU A 22 -8.06 -0.69 -2.95
N VAL A 23 -8.44 0.08 -3.96
CA VAL A 23 -9.75 0.75 -4.06
C VAL A 23 -10.84 -0.22 -4.51
N VAL A 24 -10.55 -1.15 -5.42
CA VAL A 24 -11.52 -2.15 -5.91
C VAL A 24 -11.87 -3.16 -4.81
N SER A 25 -10.93 -3.51 -3.93
CA SER A 25 -11.24 -4.35 -2.76
C SER A 25 -12.23 -3.68 -1.79
N ARG A 26 -12.44 -2.36 -1.90
CA ARG A 26 -13.33 -1.53 -1.05
C ARG A 26 -14.81 -1.65 -1.39
N VAL A 27 -15.19 -2.19 -2.55
CA VAL A 27 -16.60 -2.20 -3.00
C VAL A 27 -17.46 -3.22 -2.24
N ASN A 28 -16.86 -4.15 -1.47
CA ASN A 28 -17.57 -5.25 -0.84
C ASN A 28 -17.60 -5.24 0.71
N SER A 29 -17.92 -4.10 1.34
CA SER A 29 -18.39 -3.96 2.75
C SER A 29 -17.37 -3.47 3.81
N GLY A 30 -17.25 -2.15 4.01
CA GLY A 30 -16.72 -1.53 5.26
C GLY A 30 -15.33 -1.98 5.74
N PHE A 31 -14.26 -1.37 5.23
CA PHE A 31 -12.87 -1.81 5.47
C PHE A 31 -11.88 -0.64 5.65
N PRO A 32 -10.71 -0.88 6.29
CA PRO A 32 -9.80 0.16 6.72
C PRO A 32 -9.25 0.92 5.51
N TYR A 33 -9.18 2.25 5.63
CA TYR A 33 -8.79 3.13 4.54
C TYR A 33 -7.27 3.28 4.50
N ILE A 34 -6.63 2.74 3.46
CA ILE A 34 -5.20 2.92 3.18
C ILE A 34 -5.06 3.74 1.90
N VAL A 35 -4.28 4.82 1.97
CA VAL A 35 -4.02 5.71 0.85
C VAL A 35 -2.57 5.59 0.44
N VAL A 36 -2.32 5.41 -0.86
CA VAL A 36 -0.99 5.59 -1.43
C VAL A 36 -0.67 7.09 -1.43
N GLN A 37 0.34 7.49 -0.66
CA GLN A 37 0.79 8.87 -0.60
C GLN A 37 1.94 9.13 -1.59
N GLU A 38 2.83 8.16 -1.77
CA GLU A 38 3.99 8.26 -2.69
C GLU A 38 4.36 6.89 -3.26
N GLY A 39 4.63 6.82 -4.57
CA GLY A 39 5.02 5.60 -5.30
C GLY A 39 6.52 5.49 -5.64
N ASP A 40 7.31 6.48 -5.24
CA ASP A 40 8.77 6.50 -5.38
C ASP A 40 9.40 7.02 -4.08
N TYR A 41 8.98 6.43 -2.96
CA TYR A 41 9.44 6.83 -1.65
C TYR A 41 10.97 6.68 -1.56
N LEU A 42 11.62 7.71 -1.00
CA LEU A 42 13.08 7.82 -0.90
C LEU A 42 13.83 7.70 -2.25
N LYS A 43 13.13 7.90 -3.39
CA LYS A 43 13.68 7.69 -4.73
C LYS A 43 14.20 6.27 -4.98
N ASN A 44 13.61 5.28 -4.31
CA ASN A 44 13.98 3.87 -4.41
C ASN A 44 12.89 3.01 -5.08
N GLY A 45 11.82 3.63 -5.58
CA GLY A 45 10.64 2.94 -6.09
C GLY A 45 9.83 2.23 -5.00
N GLU A 46 9.94 2.65 -3.74
CA GLU A 46 9.20 2.06 -2.63
C GLU A 46 7.84 2.75 -2.43
N LEU A 47 6.87 2.05 -1.87
CA LEU A 47 5.54 2.60 -1.61
C LEU A 47 5.47 3.24 -0.23
N TYR A 48 4.96 4.46 -0.15
CA TYR A 48 4.51 5.06 1.10
C TYR A 48 2.99 5.10 1.17
N LEU A 49 2.45 4.53 2.24
CA LEU A 49 1.04 4.38 2.51
C LEU A 49 0.68 5.06 3.81
N LYS A 50 -0.55 5.59 3.89
CA LYS A 50 -1.08 6.18 5.11
C LYS A 50 -2.45 5.61 5.45
N HIS A 51 -2.62 5.24 6.71
CA HIS A 51 -3.88 4.77 7.28
C HIS A 51 -4.27 5.65 8.47
N SER A 52 -5.31 6.45 8.29
CA SER A 52 -5.73 7.47 9.28
C SER A 52 -7.08 7.17 9.93
N TYR A 53 -7.69 6.00 9.69
CA TYR A 53 -9.04 5.73 10.18
C TYR A 53 -9.00 4.95 11.51
N GLU A 54 -9.18 5.68 12.61
CA GLU A 54 -9.01 5.17 13.98
C GLU A 54 -10.02 4.10 14.40
N ASN A 55 -11.21 4.10 13.78
CA ASN A 55 -12.31 3.21 14.17
C ASN A 55 -12.18 1.78 13.62
N MET A 56 -11.07 1.44 12.97
CA MET A 56 -10.86 0.09 12.44
C MET A 56 -9.41 -0.36 12.60
N GLU A 57 -9.25 -1.50 13.25
CA GLU A 57 -7.95 -2.14 13.38
C GLU A 57 -7.47 -2.67 12.03
N LEU A 58 -6.18 -2.57 11.79
CA LEU A 58 -5.54 -3.02 10.56
C LEU A 58 -4.48 -4.04 10.97
N ASP A 59 -4.63 -5.28 10.50
CA ASP A 59 -3.64 -6.33 10.71
C ASP A 59 -2.44 -6.10 9.78
N VAL A 60 -1.46 -5.35 10.28
CA VAL A 60 -0.26 -4.95 9.53
C VAL A 60 0.52 -6.18 9.04
N GLU A 61 0.55 -7.25 9.84
CA GLU A 61 1.31 -8.47 9.50
C GLU A 61 0.74 -9.20 8.29
N LYS A 62 -0.58 -9.12 8.07
CA LYS A 62 -1.22 -9.67 6.86
C LYS A 62 -1.20 -8.72 5.68
N VAL A 63 -1.38 -7.42 5.92
CA VAL A 63 -1.57 -6.44 4.86
C VAL A 63 -0.26 -6.08 4.17
N MET A 64 0.83 -5.91 4.92
CA MET A 64 2.11 -5.49 4.35
C MET A 64 2.67 -6.50 3.34
N PRO A 65 2.68 -7.83 3.61
CA PRO A 65 3.13 -8.81 2.63
C PRO A 65 2.26 -8.85 1.37
N TYR A 66 0.95 -8.68 1.52
CA TYR A 66 0.04 -8.65 0.38
C TYR A 66 0.31 -7.44 -0.53
N ILE A 67 0.50 -6.24 0.02
CA ILE A 67 0.79 -5.05 -0.79
C ILE A 67 2.17 -5.17 -1.44
N HIS A 68 3.17 -5.70 -0.73
CA HIS A 68 4.47 -5.98 -1.31
C HIS A 68 4.39 -6.99 -2.46
N GLN A 69 3.53 -8.01 -2.36
CA GLN A 69 3.30 -8.94 -3.48
C GLN A 69 2.74 -8.20 -4.71
N LEU A 70 1.84 -7.23 -4.52
CA LEU A 70 1.28 -6.44 -5.62
C LEU A 70 2.28 -5.43 -6.20
N TRP A 71 3.13 -4.84 -5.36
CA TRP A 71 4.05 -3.78 -5.75
C TRP A 71 5.42 -4.29 -6.23
N GLY A 72 5.93 -5.35 -5.61
CA GLY A 72 7.22 -5.96 -5.92
C GLY A 72 8.45 -5.28 -5.29
N ARG A 73 8.26 -4.24 -4.46
CA ARG A 73 9.34 -3.51 -3.75
C ARG A 73 8.92 -3.19 -2.32
N GLY A 74 9.84 -2.60 -1.55
CA GLY A 74 9.62 -2.15 -0.17
C GLY A 74 8.34 -1.33 -0.01
N VAL A 75 7.64 -1.56 1.09
CA VAL A 75 6.37 -0.90 1.43
C VAL A 75 6.49 -0.29 2.82
N HIS A 76 6.00 0.93 2.97
CA HIS A 76 5.95 1.69 4.21
C HIS A 76 4.51 2.09 4.51
N LEU A 77 4.03 1.85 5.72
CA LEU A 77 2.70 2.15 6.17
C LEU A 77 2.74 2.97 7.44
N GLU A 78 2.29 4.21 7.34
CA GLU A 78 2.07 5.11 8.46
C GLU A 78 0.66 4.89 9.03
N LYS A 79 0.57 4.70 10.35
CA LYS A 79 -0.69 4.64 11.09
C LYS A 79 -0.57 5.44 12.39
N ASN A 80 -1.67 6.09 12.78
CA ASN A 80 -1.81 6.66 14.13
C ASN A 80 -2.23 5.58 15.13
N ILE A 81 -1.46 5.44 16.22
CA ILE A 81 -1.76 4.57 17.37
C ILE A 81 -1.68 5.45 18.61
N GLU A 82 -2.79 5.59 19.35
CA GLU A 82 -2.85 6.38 20.59
C GLU A 82 -2.26 7.80 20.42
N ASN A 83 -2.64 8.49 19.34
CA ASN A 83 -2.15 9.83 18.99
C ASN A 83 -0.65 9.92 18.64
N LYS A 84 0.03 8.78 18.40
CA LYS A 84 1.40 8.72 17.93
C LYS A 84 1.46 8.12 16.52
N SER A 85 2.20 8.76 15.63
CA SER A 85 2.48 8.22 14.30
C SER A 85 3.49 7.08 14.40
N VAL A 86 3.14 5.94 13.83
CA VAL A 86 3.99 4.76 13.76
C VAL A 86 4.16 4.38 12.29
N LEU A 87 5.41 4.23 11.86
CA LEU A 87 5.75 3.72 10.54
C LEU A 87 6.11 2.24 10.62
N PHE A 88 5.39 1.43 9.87
CA PHE A 88 5.71 0.04 9.59
C PHE A 88 6.38 -0.07 8.22
N SER A 89 7.50 -0.77 8.12
CA SER A 89 8.23 -0.97 6.86
C SER A 89 8.40 -2.46 6.60
N TYR A 90 8.13 -2.91 5.40
CA TYR A 90 8.29 -4.30 4.99
C TYR A 90 9.21 -4.40 3.78
N ASP A 91 10.29 -5.17 3.91
CA ASP A 91 11.36 -5.35 2.91
C ASP A 91 11.21 -6.64 2.09
N GLY A 92 10.07 -7.32 2.22
CA GLY A 92 9.84 -8.65 1.62
C GLY A 92 10.19 -9.82 2.54
N LYS A 93 10.77 -9.57 3.72
CA LYS A 93 11.11 -10.60 4.71
C LYS A 93 10.56 -10.27 6.08
N ASN A 94 10.84 -9.08 6.59
CA ASN A 94 10.53 -8.67 7.96
C ASN A 94 9.77 -7.36 7.99
N ILE A 95 8.88 -7.23 8.98
CA ILE A 95 8.21 -5.97 9.27
C ILE A 95 8.97 -5.26 10.39
N HIS A 96 9.44 -4.06 10.10
CA HIS A 96 10.10 -3.17 11.06
C HIS A 96 9.12 -2.08 11.49
N ARG A 97 9.13 -1.74 12.79
CA ARG A 97 8.31 -0.64 13.33
C ARG A 97 9.19 0.48 13.88
N LYS A 98 8.80 1.73 13.65
CA LYS A 98 9.41 2.91 14.30
C LYS A 98 8.38 3.98 14.62
N TYR A 99 8.56 4.69 15.73
CA TYR A 99 7.82 5.92 16.01
C TYR A 99 8.43 7.08 15.21
N ILE A 100 7.59 7.96 14.69
CA ILE A 100 7.99 9.14 13.89
C ILE A 100 7.39 10.43 14.44
#